data_AF-A0A967SE09-F1
#
_entry.id   AF-A0A967SE09-F1
#
_cell.length_a   1.000
_cell.length_b   1.000
_cell.length_c   1.000
_cell.angle_alpha   90.00
_cell.angle_beta   90.00
_cell.angle_gamma   90.00
#
_symmetry.space_group_name_H-M   'P 1'
#
loop_
_entity.id
_entity.type
_entity.pdbx_description
1 polymer ?
#
loop_
_entity_poly.entity_id
_entity_poly.type
_entity_poly.pdbx_seq_one_letter_code
_entity_poly.pdbx_strand_id
1 'polypeptide(L)'
;MTAAEIARLLDAELQGGADPEITGAAPLERAGPDDLSIVARPRYLPYVEASRAGLYLVASAVADRVPQDRARIVVEDVHAGLAVILPRLYPEPEPEPGIHATAVVDADAELGRDVVVGPGAVIDAGARVGDRTRIGAHAVVGPGCHVGADARLHPHVTLYAGTRLGNHSIVHSGTRLGVDGFGYAEVDGVPRKVPQVGACVIGSHVEIGANVTIDRGSIGDTEIGDHVKIDNLVQIGHNVRIGAGSIIVAQVGISGSVRVGPGATLAGQAGIGGHLEIGAGATIAAQAGVFGDIPAGETWSGYPARPHAEALRAQANLFRLPKLLKRVRELEREIEGQKGQKGGE
;
A
#
# COMPACT_ATOMS: atom_id res chain seq x y z
N MET A 1 5.01 -23.03 -19.92
CA MET A 1 3.73 -22.65 -20.57
C MET A 1 4.04 -22.06 -21.93
N THR A 2 3.29 -22.39 -22.98
CA THR A 2 3.54 -21.84 -24.32
C THR A 2 3.12 -20.36 -24.41
N ALA A 3 3.72 -19.61 -25.33
CA ALA A 3 3.31 -18.22 -25.58
C ALA A 3 1.84 -18.13 -26.04
N ALA A 4 1.34 -19.10 -26.80
CA ALA A 4 -0.06 -19.18 -27.20
C ALA A 4 -1.01 -19.48 -26.01
N GLU A 5 -0.58 -20.26 -25.02
CA GLU A 5 -1.31 -20.41 -23.76
C GLU A 5 -1.36 -19.12 -22.97
N ILE A 6 -0.25 -18.39 -22.89
CA ILE A 6 -0.19 -17.08 -22.23
C ILE A 6 -1.13 -16.09 -22.93
N ALA A 7 -1.14 -16.06 -24.27
CA ALA A 7 -2.05 -15.20 -25.03
C ALA A 7 -3.52 -15.48 -24.69
N ARG A 8 -3.91 -16.76 -24.64
CA ARG A 8 -5.27 -17.17 -24.25
C ARG A 8 -5.64 -16.78 -22.82
N LEU A 9 -4.70 -16.81 -21.86
CA LEU A 9 -4.97 -16.35 -20.49
C LEU A 9 -5.29 -14.85 -20.41
N LEU A 10 -4.83 -14.08 -21.39
CA LEU A 10 -5.01 -12.63 -21.45
C LEU A 10 -6.14 -12.22 -22.41
N ASP A 11 -6.89 -13.18 -22.94
CA ASP A 11 -7.86 -12.96 -24.03
C ASP A 11 -7.25 -12.17 -25.21
N ALA A 12 -5.97 -12.46 -25.52
CA ALA A 12 -5.17 -11.80 -26.53
C ALA A 12 -4.62 -12.80 -27.56
N GLU A 13 -3.98 -12.28 -28.61
CA GLU A 13 -3.39 -13.07 -29.67
C GLU A 13 -1.86 -13.05 -29.59
N LEU A 14 -1.24 -14.22 -29.82
CA LEU A 14 0.18 -14.30 -30.09
C LEU A 14 0.44 -13.80 -31.52
N GLN A 15 1.26 -12.76 -31.63
CA GLN A 15 1.66 -12.16 -32.90
C GLN A 15 3.15 -12.41 -33.15
N GLY A 16 3.49 -12.68 -34.40
CA GLY A 16 4.89 -12.84 -34.82
C GLY A 16 5.58 -14.06 -34.23
N GLY A 17 6.80 -14.32 -34.68
CA GLY A 17 7.70 -15.34 -34.12
C GLY A 17 7.16 -16.78 -34.12
N ALA A 18 7.85 -17.63 -33.36
CA ALA A 18 7.40 -18.97 -33.02
C ALA A 18 6.53 -18.94 -31.75
N ASP A 19 6.03 -20.10 -31.33
CA ASP A 19 5.33 -20.29 -30.05
C ASP A 19 6.29 -20.93 -29.02
N PRO A 20 7.19 -20.16 -28.38
CA PRO A 20 8.16 -20.71 -27.45
C PRO A 20 7.50 -21.18 -26.16
N GLU A 21 8.16 -22.12 -25.49
CA GLU A 21 7.87 -22.41 -24.09
C GLU A 21 8.49 -21.34 -23.20
N ILE A 22 7.67 -20.74 -22.36
CA ILE A 22 8.06 -19.74 -21.38
C ILE A 22 8.06 -20.36 -20.00
N THR A 23 9.21 -20.26 -19.33
CA THR A 23 9.46 -20.80 -17.99
C THR A 23 9.75 -19.71 -16.97
N GLY A 24 10.00 -18.48 -17.41
CA GLY A 24 10.36 -17.37 -16.54
C GLY A 24 9.97 -16.01 -17.09
N ALA A 25 10.25 -14.97 -16.30
CA ALA A 25 10.18 -13.58 -16.70
C ALA A 25 11.46 -12.86 -16.28
N ALA A 26 11.97 -12.00 -17.16
CA ALA A 26 13.19 -11.24 -16.88
C ALA A 26 13.19 -9.86 -17.57
N PRO A 27 13.96 -8.88 -17.06
CA PRO A 27 14.18 -7.60 -17.75
C PRO A 27 14.79 -7.80 -19.14
N LEU A 28 14.48 -6.91 -20.08
CA LEU A 28 14.90 -6.99 -21.50
C LEU A 28 16.42 -7.22 -21.65
N GLU A 29 17.21 -6.64 -20.76
CA GLU A 29 18.67 -6.70 -20.78
C GLU A 29 19.25 -8.07 -20.41
N ARG A 30 18.47 -8.91 -19.72
CA ARG A 30 18.90 -10.22 -19.20
C ARG A 30 18.05 -11.38 -19.73
N ALA A 31 16.89 -11.08 -20.30
CA ALA A 31 15.94 -12.08 -20.76
C ALA A 31 16.54 -13.00 -21.83
N GLY A 32 16.45 -14.30 -21.58
CA GLY A 32 16.78 -15.36 -22.50
C GLY A 32 15.59 -15.82 -23.33
N PRO A 33 15.80 -16.81 -24.22
CA PRO A 33 14.77 -17.32 -25.14
C PRO A 33 13.57 -17.99 -24.43
N ASP A 34 13.70 -18.33 -23.15
CA ASP A 34 12.64 -18.99 -22.36
C ASP A 34 11.93 -18.00 -21.40
N ASP A 35 12.28 -16.71 -21.49
CA ASP A 35 11.75 -15.65 -20.64
C ASP A 35 10.72 -14.77 -21.35
N LEU A 36 9.69 -14.40 -20.60
CA LEU A 36 8.82 -13.26 -20.92
C LEU A 36 9.50 -11.96 -20.47
N SER A 37 9.46 -10.93 -21.32
CA SER A 37 9.84 -9.57 -20.95
C SER A 37 8.78 -8.55 -21.35
N ILE A 38 8.81 -7.36 -20.74
CA ILE A 38 7.79 -6.33 -20.93
C ILE A 38 8.30 -5.13 -21.73
N VAL A 39 7.43 -4.58 -22.57
CA VAL A 39 7.68 -3.33 -23.29
C VAL A 39 6.51 -2.38 -23.06
N ALA A 40 6.59 -1.61 -21.98
CA ALA A 40 5.48 -0.74 -21.54
C ALA A 40 5.55 0.69 -22.11
N ARG A 41 6.75 1.19 -22.40
CA ARG A 41 6.97 2.62 -22.71
C ARG A 41 8.05 2.81 -23.78
N PRO A 42 8.02 3.91 -24.55
CA PRO A 42 9.00 4.18 -25.61
C PRO A 42 10.46 4.15 -25.17
N ARG A 43 10.76 4.55 -23.93
CA ARG A 43 12.12 4.53 -23.37
C ARG A 43 12.77 3.14 -23.35
N TYR A 44 11.96 2.07 -23.43
CA TYR A 44 12.45 0.69 -23.38
C TYR A 44 12.76 0.12 -24.77
N LEU A 45 12.36 0.78 -25.85
CA LEU A 45 12.56 0.28 -27.22
C LEU A 45 14.03 0.03 -27.58
N PRO A 46 15.01 0.84 -27.16
CA PRO A 46 16.43 0.54 -27.44
C PRO A 46 16.90 -0.81 -26.85
N TYR A 47 16.26 -1.29 -25.79
CA TYR A 47 16.59 -2.57 -25.16
C TYR A 47 15.94 -3.76 -25.86
N VAL A 48 14.86 -3.54 -26.63
CA VAL A 48 14.18 -4.59 -27.40
C VAL A 48 15.09 -5.13 -28.50
N GLU A 49 15.86 -4.26 -29.15
CA GLU A 49 16.78 -4.66 -30.22
C GLU A 49 17.87 -5.61 -29.73
N ALA A 50 18.42 -5.35 -28.54
CA ALA A 50 19.45 -6.18 -27.92
C ALA A 50 18.89 -7.38 -27.14
N SER A 51 17.58 -7.41 -26.88
CA SER A 51 16.94 -8.44 -26.06
C SER A 51 16.85 -9.78 -26.79
N ARG A 52 17.00 -10.84 -25.99
CA ARG A 52 16.84 -12.23 -26.41
C ARG A 52 15.61 -12.90 -25.80
N ALA A 53 14.69 -12.12 -25.21
CA ALA A 53 13.44 -12.63 -24.67
C ALA A 53 12.72 -13.50 -25.70
N GLY A 54 12.19 -14.63 -25.23
CA GLY A 54 11.36 -15.53 -26.03
C GLY A 54 10.01 -14.90 -26.37
N LEU A 55 9.44 -14.15 -25.41
CA LEU A 55 8.13 -13.53 -25.55
C LEU A 55 8.16 -12.08 -25.04
N TYR A 56 7.58 -11.18 -25.82
CA TYR A 56 7.42 -9.77 -25.43
C TYR A 56 5.96 -9.49 -25.09
N LEU A 57 5.67 -9.10 -23.86
CA LEU A 57 4.36 -8.53 -23.49
C LEU A 57 4.42 -7.01 -23.71
N VAL A 58 3.64 -6.52 -24.67
CA VAL A 58 3.79 -5.18 -25.24
C VAL A 58 2.54 -4.35 -24.97
N ALA A 59 2.71 -3.12 -24.50
CA ALA A 59 1.60 -2.18 -24.38
C ALA A 59 1.12 -1.73 -25.78
N SER A 60 -0.19 -1.65 -25.98
CA SER A 60 -0.85 -1.20 -27.22
C SER A 60 -0.21 0.11 -27.75
N ALA A 61 0.07 1.06 -26.86
CA ALA A 61 0.67 2.36 -27.16
C ALA A 61 2.08 2.32 -27.82
N VAL A 62 2.78 1.18 -27.78
CA VAL A 62 4.12 1.02 -28.39
C VAL A 62 4.21 -0.19 -29.33
N ALA A 63 3.09 -0.87 -29.60
CA ALA A 63 3.06 -2.10 -30.38
C ALA A 63 3.64 -1.95 -31.80
N ASP A 64 3.36 -0.82 -32.47
CA ASP A 64 3.86 -0.55 -33.84
C ASP A 64 5.38 -0.34 -33.90
N ARG A 65 6.02 -0.11 -32.76
CA ARG A 65 7.46 0.17 -32.65
C ARG A 65 8.27 -1.05 -32.20
N VAL A 66 7.60 -2.14 -31.84
CA VAL A 66 8.24 -3.42 -31.52
C VAL A 66 8.26 -4.26 -32.80
N PRO A 67 9.38 -4.89 -33.16
CA PRO A 67 9.46 -5.71 -34.39
C PRO A 67 8.35 -6.78 -34.45
N GLN A 68 7.70 -6.90 -35.61
CA GLN A 68 6.56 -7.80 -35.82
C GLN A 68 6.96 -9.26 -36.05
N ASP A 69 8.23 -9.53 -36.32
CA ASP A 69 8.81 -10.86 -36.48
C ASP A 69 9.12 -11.54 -35.13
N ARG A 70 9.10 -10.80 -34.03
CA ARG A 70 9.29 -11.31 -32.67
C ARG A 70 7.96 -11.81 -32.09
N ALA A 71 8.00 -12.92 -31.37
CA ALA A 71 6.84 -13.44 -30.63
C ALA A 71 6.41 -12.43 -29.56
N ARG A 72 5.21 -11.89 -29.69
CA ARG A 72 4.70 -10.82 -28.84
C ARG A 72 3.21 -10.97 -28.57
N ILE A 73 2.77 -10.50 -27.42
CA ILE A 73 1.36 -10.37 -27.07
C ILE A 73 1.11 -8.89 -26.76
N VAL A 74 0.15 -8.29 -27.44
CA VAL A 74 -0.20 -6.88 -27.26
C VAL A 74 -1.38 -6.78 -26.31
N VAL A 75 -1.23 -5.97 -25.27
CA VAL A 75 -2.27 -5.72 -24.26
C VAL A 75 -2.37 -4.23 -23.96
N GLU A 76 -3.51 -3.78 -23.42
CA GLU A 76 -3.66 -2.38 -23.00
C GLU A 76 -2.77 -2.04 -21.79
N ASP A 77 -2.76 -2.93 -20.79
CA ASP A 77 -1.95 -2.77 -19.58
C ASP A 77 -1.10 -4.02 -19.31
N VAL A 78 0.21 -3.87 -19.49
CA VAL A 78 1.17 -4.95 -19.24
C VAL A 78 1.22 -5.37 -17.77
N HIS A 79 0.95 -4.47 -16.82
CA HIS A 79 0.95 -4.79 -15.39
C HIS A 79 -0.27 -5.62 -15.00
N ALA A 80 -1.44 -5.30 -15.57
CA ALA A 80 -2.63 -6.15 -15.44
C ALA A 80 -2.36 -7.55 -16.03
N GLY A 81 -1.71 -7.61 -17.19
CA GLY A 81 -1.27 -8.88 -17.78
C GLY A 81 -0.31 -9.66 -16.88
N LEU A 82 0.71 -9.00 -16.32
CA LEU A 82 1.64 -9.64 -15.39
C LEU A 82 0.96 -10.20 -14.14
N ALA A 83 -0.08 -9.53 -13.61
CA ALA A 83 -0.84 -10.04 -12.47
C ALA A 83 -1.55 -11.38 -12.75
N VAL A 84 -1.86 -11.68 -14.03
CA VAL A 84 -2.42 -12.96 -14.47
C VAL A 84 -1.33 -14.00 -14.75
N ILE A 85 -0.23 -13.58 -15.38
CA ILE A 85 0.81 -14.49 -15.89
C ILE A 85 1.75 -14.96 -14.77
N LEU A 86 2.23 -14.04 -13.93
CA LEU A 86 3.28 -14.35 -12.95
C LEU A 86 2.87 -15.42 -11.95
N PRO A 87 1.64 -15.46 -11.41
CA PRO A 87 1.21 -16.56 -10.53
C PRO A 87 1.23 -17.95 -11.18
N ARG A 88 1.18 -18.03 -12.52
CA ARG A 88 1.25 -19.31 -13.26
C ARG A 88 2.67 -19.71 -13.61
N LEU A 89 3.55 -18.73 -13.90
CA LEU A 89 4.97 -18.98 -14.11
C LEU A 89 5.71 -19.27 -12.81
N TYR A 90 5.27 -18.66 -11.71
CA TYR A 90 5.86 -18.78 -10.38
C TYR A 90 4.78 -19.25 -9.38
N PRO A 91 4.25 -20.47 -9.53
CA PRO A 91 3.27 -20.98 -8.58
C PRO A 91 3.91 -21.09 -7.20
N GLU A 92 3.26 -20.52 -6.19
CA GLU A 92 3.70 -20.74 -4.82
C GLU A 92 3.45 -22.20 -4.43
N PRO A 93 4.40 -22.85 -3.74
CA PRO A 93 4.17 -24.16 -3.17
C PRO A 93 2.94 -24.13 -2.24
N GLU A 94 2.01 -25.05 -2.43
CA GLU A 94 0.90 -25.24 -1.51
C GLU A 94 1.38 -26.07 -0.31
N PRO A 95 1.42 -25.50 0.90
CA PRO A 95 1.77 -26.27 2.09
C PRO A 95 0.68 -27.30 2.38
N GLU A 96 1.08 -28.48 2.83
CA GLU A 96 0.15 -29.51 3.29
C GLU A 96 -0.64 -28.99 4.50
N PRO A 97 -1.98 -29.11 4.48
CA PRO A 97 -2.79 -28.79 5.64
C PRO A 97 -2.39 -29.58 6.88
N GLY A 98 -2.48 -28.93 8.04
CA GLY A 98 -2.15 -29.54 9.32
C GLY A 98 -1.55 -28.56 10.32
N ILE A 99 -1.42 -29.05 11.55
CA ILE A 99 -0.83 -28.31 12.66
C ILE A 99 0.56 -28.88 12.91
N HIS A 100 1.59 -28.05 12.77
CA HIS A 100 2.95 -28.47 13.07
C HIS A 100 3.07 -28.90 14.54
N ALA A 101 3.85 -29.95 14.83
CA ALA A 101 3.95 -30.55 16.17
C ALA A 101 4.47 -29.60 17.27
N THR A 102 5.08 -28.48 16.90
CA THR A 102 5.57 -27.44 17.82
C THR A 102 4.66 -26.23 17.94
N ALA A 103 3.56 -26.18 17.21
CA ALA A 103 2.55 -25.15 17.37
C ALA A 103 1.77 -25.38 18.67
N VAL A 104 1.36 -24.29 19.32
CA VAL A 104 0.52 -24.31 20.51
C VAL A 104 -0.85 -23.78 20.11
N VAL A 105 -1.85 -24.65 20.13
CA VAL A 105 -3.23 -24.31 19.81
C VAL A 105 -4.06 -24.59 21.05
N ASP A 106 -4.72 -23.56 21.55
CA ASP A 106 -5.62 -23.68 22.70
C ASP A 106 -6.81 -24.61 22.37
N ALA A 107 -7.32 -25.32 23.37
CA ALA A 107 -8.41 -26.28 23.19
C ALA A 107 -9.74 -25.61 22.79
N ASP A 108 -9.93 -24.33 23.15
CA ASP A 108 -11.12 -23.55 22.81
C ASP A 108 -10.97 -22.80 21.48
N ALA A 109 -9.85 -22.95 20.77
CA ALA A 109 -9.66 -22.37 19.44
C ALA A 109 -10.40 -23.20 18.38
N GLU A 110 -11.03 -22.51 17.42
CA GLU A 110 -11.75 -23.14 16.32
C GLU A 110 -10.99 -22.96 15.01
N LEU A 111 -10.64 -24.09 14.37
CA LEU A 111 -9.95 -24.12 13.09
C LEU A 111 -10.88 -24.66 12.00
N GLY A 112 -10.89 -23.99 10.86
CA GLY A 112 -11.57 -24.41 9.65
C GLY A 112 -10.91 -25.60 8.96
N ARG A 113 -11.40 -25.93 7.78
CA ARG A 113 -10.87 -27.02 6.93
C ARG A 113 -9.56 -26.60 6.29
N ASP A 114 -8.66 -27.56 6.13
CA ASP A 114 -7.41 -27.38 5.39
C ASP A 114 -6.52 -26.22 5.90
N VAL A 115 -6.62 -25.88 7.20
CA VAL A 115 -5.78 -24.86 7.85
C VAL A 115 -4.35 -25.37 7.99
N VAL A 116 -3.39 -24.47 7.79
CA VAL A 116 -1.96 -24.73 7.96
C VAL A 116 -1.45 -23.91 9.13
N VAL A 117 -0.90 -24.57 10.15
CA VAL A 117 -0.29 -23.90 11.32
C VAL A 117 1.19 -24.25 11.39
N GLY A 118 2.03 -23.24 11.17
CA GLY A 118 3.48 -23.37 11.11
C GLY A 118 4.16 -23.61 12.46
N PRO A 119 5.47 -23.94 12.45
CA PRO A 119 6.22 -24.26 13.66
C PRO A 119 6.25 -23.10 14.65
N GLY A 120 6.02 -23.41 15.93
CA GLY A 120 6.06 -22.44 17.02
C GLY A 120 5.01 -21.34 16.95
N ALA A 121 4.00 -21.46 16.08
CA ALA A 121 2.84 -20.56 16.08
C ALA A 121 1.99 -20.77 17.33
N VAL A 122 1.31 -19.72 17.78
CA VAL A 122 0.42 -19.73 18.94
C VAL A 122 -0.97 -19.26 18.53
N ILE A 123 -1.99 -20.06 18.84
CA ILE A 123 -3.41 -19.71 18.62
C ILE A 123 -4.10 -19.81 19.98
N ASP A 124 -4.50 -18.65 20.52
CA ASP A 124 -5.04 -18.53 21.87
C ASP A 124 -6.55 -18.86 21.96
N ALA A 125 -7.03 -18.99 23.20
CA ALA A 125 -8.41 -19.33 23.54
C ALA A 125 -9.46 -18.46 22.82
N GLY A 126 -10.49 -19.12 22.29
CA GLY A 126 -11.61 -18.48 21.60
C GLY A 126 -11.26 -17.87 20.23
N ALA A 127 -10.02 -18.01 19.75
CA ALA A 127 -9.65 -17.61 18.40
C ALA A 127 -10.36 -18.49 17.36
N ARG A 128 -10.70 -17.89 16.21
CA ARG A 128 -11.37 -18.55 15.09
C ARG A 128 -10.56 -18.34 13.82
N VAL A 129 -10.16 -19.43 13.16
CA VAL A 129 -9.37 -19.40 11.92
C VAL A 129 -10.17 -20.08 10.81
N GLY A 130 -10.45 -19.35 9.73
CA GLY A 130 -11.25 -19.83 8.60
C GLY A 130 -10.54 -20.87 7.72
N ASP A 131 -11.30 -21.48 6.82
CA ASP A 131 -10.82 -22.53 5.92
C ASP A 131 -9.61 -22.09 5.07
N ARG A 132 -8.68 -23.02 4.80
CA ARG A 132 -7.50 -22.84 3.94
C ARG A 132 -6.56 -21.72 4.38
N THR A 133 -6.74 -21.18 5.58
CA THR A 133 -5.90 -20.13 6.12
C THR A 133 -4.56 -20.68 6.57
N ARG A 134 -3.50 -19.91 6.28
CA ARG A 134 -2.12 -20.25 6.57
C ARG A 134 -1.58 -19.34 7.67
N ILE A 135 -1.24 -19.94 8.81
CA ILE A 135 -0.61 -19.28 9.95
C ILE A 135 0.88 -19.62 9.94
N GLY A 136 1.72 -18.63 9.64
CA GLY A 136 3.17 -18.81 9.51
C GLY A 136 3.89 -19.15 10.82
N ALA A 137 5.15 -19.56 10.70
CA ALA A 137 5.99 -19.88 11.85
C ALA A 137 6.06 -18.72 12.87
N HIS A 138 5.92 -19.03 14.16
CA HIS A 138 5.97 -18.04 15.25
C HIS A 138 4.95 -16.89 15.13
N ALA A 139 3.91 -17.04 14.30
CA ALA A 139 2.80 -16.10 14.32
C ALA A 139 1.95 -16.32 15.58
N VAL A 140 1.37 -15.25 16.10
CA VAL A 140 0.51 -15.25 17.29
C VAL A 140 -0.88 -14.75 16.90
N VAL A 141 -1.89 -15.59 17.11
CA VAL A 141 -3.31 -15.25 16.98
C VAL A 141 -3.88 -15.16 18.38
N GLY A 142 -4.01 -13.94 18.90
CA GLY A 142 -4.40 -13.70 20.29
C GLY A 142 -5.85 -14.06 20.62
N PRO A 143 -6.25 -13.94 21.90
CA PRO A 143 -7.54 -14.42 22.40
C PRO A 143 -8.72 -13.78 21.68
N GLY A 144 -9.72 -14.58 21.31
CA GLY A 144 -10.94 -14.11 20.66
C GLY A 144 -10.73 -13.47 19.28
N CYS A 145 -9.56 -13.62 18.66
CA CYS A 145 -9.31 -13.14 17.30
C CYS A 145 -10.17 -13.90 16.28
N HIS A 146 -10.50 -13.23 15.17
CA HIS A 146 -11.13 -13.86 14.02
C HIS A 146 -10.27 -13.65 12.78
N VAL A 147 -9.85 -14.74 12.16
CA VAL A 147 -9.12 -14.75 10.88
C VAL A 147 -10.01 -15.44 9.85
N GLY A 148 -10.31 -14.73 8.76
CA GLY A 148 -11.14 -15.22 7.66
C GLY A 148 -10.53 -16.41 6.93
N ALA A 149 -11.27 -16.93 5.95
CA ALA A 149 -10.81 -18.01 5.07
C ALA A 149 -9.79 -17.51 4.04
N ASP A 150 -8.93 -18.41 3.57
CA ASP A 150 -7.89 -18.16 2.56
C ASP A 150 -6.94 -17.01 2.94
N ALA A 151 -6.85 -16.67 4.23
CA ALA A 151 -5.94 -15.66 4.72
C ALA A 151 -4.52 -16.24 4.87
N ARG A 152 -3.52 -15.37 4.80
CA ARG A 152 -2.12 -15.76 4.97
C ARG A 152 -1.43 -14.82 5.94
N LEU A 153 -1.04 -15.35 7.09
CA LEU A 153 -0.14 -14.68 8.02
C LEU A 153 1.27 -15.23 7.79
N HIS A 154 2.20 -14.37 7.40
CA HIS A 154 3.62 -14.73 7.31
C HIS A 154 4.23 -14.92 8.71
N PRO A 155 5.47 -15.46 8.80
CA PRO A 155 6.12 -15.67 10.09
C PRO A 155 6.19 -14.41 10.96
N HIS A 156 6.08 -14.58 12.28
CA HIS A 156 6.16 -13.49 13.26
C HIS A 156 5.10 -12.37 13.11
N VAL A 157 3.96 -12.64 12.48
CA VAL A 157 2.78 -11.76 12.58
C VAL A 157 2.15 -11.90 13.96
N THR A 158 1.71 -10.79 14.56
CA THR A 158 1.00 -10.79 15.85
C THR A 158 -0.35 -10.11 15.72
N LEU A 159 -1.42 -10.85 16.02
CA LEU A 159 -2.77 -10.32 16.20
C LEU A 159 -3.09 -10.23 17.69
N TYR A 160 -3.35 -9.02 18.18
CA TYR A 160 -3.75 -8.79 19.56
C TYR A 160 -5.22 -9.16 19.78
N ALA A 161 -5.60 -9.36 21.05
CA ALA A 161 -6.91 -9.87 21.45
C ALA A 161 -8.10 -9.14 20.77
N GLY A 162 -9.00 -9.94 20.20
CA GLY A 162 -10.22 -9.47 19.52
C GLY A 162 -10.01 -8.85 18.14
N THR A 163 -8.80 -8.94 17.56
CA THR A 163 -8.55 -8.49 16.19
C THR A 163 -9.35 -9.32 15.18
N ARG A 164 -9.90 -8.67 14.15
CA ARG A 164 -10.65 -9.32 13.08
C ARG A 164 -9.97 -9.06 11.74
N LEU A 165 -9.67 -10.12 10.99
CA LEU A 165 -9.08 -10.09 9.67
C LEU A 165 -9.99 -10.83 8.68
N GLY A 166 -10.35 -10.18 7.58
CA GLY A 166 -11.22 -10.75 6.56
C GLY A 166 -10.56 -11.83 5.69
N ASN A 167 -11.32 -12.29 4.70
CA ASN A 167 -10.91 -13.40 3.84
C ASN A 167 -9.87 -12.96 2.81
N HIS A 168 -9.06 -13.90 2.31
CA HIS A 168 -8.07 -13.66 1.25
C HIS A 168 -7.04 -12.54 1.57
N SER A 169 -6.89 -12.19 2.84
CA SER A 169 -5.99 -11.12 3.28
C SER A 169 -4.60 -11.68 3.57
N ILE A 170 -3.57 -10.92 3.22
CA ILE A 170 -2.16 -11.30 3.37
C ILE A 170 -1.50 -10.33 4.34
N VAL A 171 -0.81 -10.85 5.35
CA VAL A 171 -0.09 -10.06 6.36
C VAL A 171 1.36 -10.52 6.40
N HIS A 172 2.29 -9.63 6.06
CA HIS A 172 3.72 -9.91 5.97
C HIS A 172 4.41 -9.85 7.34
N SER A 173 5.62 -10.43 7.40
CA SER A 173 6.33 -10.71 8.65
C SER A 173 6.57 -9.47 9.53
N GLY A 174 6.53 -9.68 10.85
CA GLY A 174 6.82 -8.65 11.85
C GLY A 174 5.69 -7.63 12.08
N THR A 175 4.57 -7.77 11.37
CA THR A 175 3.41 -6.88 11.49
C THR A 175 2.59 -7.16 12.76
N ARG A 176 2.09 -6.09 13.38
CA ARG A 176 1.34 -6.10 14.64
C ARG A 176 -0.02 -5.44 14.43
N LEU A 177 -1.09 -6.20 14.65
CA LEU A 177 -2.46 -5.74 14.46
C LEU A 177 -3.20 -5.72 15.80
N GLY A 178 -3.83 -4.60 16.14
CA GLY A 178 -4.61 -4.43 17.36
C GLY A 178 -3.78 -4.09 18.60
N VAL A 179 -2.56 -3.57 18.44
CA VAL A 179 -1.76 -3.08 19.57
C VAL A 179 -2.43 -1.86 20.21
N ASP A 180 -2.19 -1.64 21.50
CA ASP A 180 -2.61 -0.42 22.18
C ASP A 180 -2.05 0.85 21.52
N GLY A 181 -2.94 1.73 21.07
CA GLY A 181 -2.53 3.03 20.54
C GLY A 181 -1.99 4.01 21.58
N PHE A 182 -1.50 5.15 21.09
CA PHE A 182 -0.93 6.24 21.89
C PHE A 182 -2.01 7.09 22.58
N GLY A 183 -2.67 6.54 23.61
CA GLY A 183 -3.65 7.25 24.43
C GLY A 183 -3.13 7.55 25.84
N TYR A 184 -2.83 8.81 26.13
CA TYR A 184 -2.43 9.28 27.46
C TYR A 184 -3.19 10.56 27.82
N ALA A 185 -3.67 10.63 29.06
CA ALA A 185 -4.26 11.83 29.64
C ALA A 185 -3.37 12.36 30.76
N GLU A 186 -3.21 13.67 30.87
CA GLU A 186 -2.52 14.27 32.00
C GLU A 186 -3.44 14.31 33.23
N VAL A 187 -3.00 13.69 34.32
CA VAL A 187 -3.71 13.70 35.61
C VAL A 187 -2.68 14.06 36.67
N ASP A 188 -2.88 15.19 37.34
CA ASP A 188 -1.96 15.75 38.35
C ASP A 188 -0.53 15.99 37.79
N GLY A 189 -0.41 16.42 36.53
CA GLY A 189 0.88 16.65 35.86
C GLY A 189 1.61 15.39 35.42
N VAL A 190 0.99 14.21 35.53
CA VAL A 190 1.57 12.91 35.14
C VAL A 190 0.79 12.31 33.96
N PRO A 191 1.46 11.86 32.89
CA PRO A 191 0.80 11.11 31.81
C PRO A 191 0.28 9.76 32.33
N ARG A 192 -1.03 9.56 32.29
CA ARG A 192 -1.68 8.28 32.64
C ARG A 192 -2.21 7.61 31.38
N LYS A 193 -1.92 6.31 31.26
CA LYS A 193 -2.40 5.48 30.14
C LYS A 193 -3.93 5.45 30.13
N VAL A 194 -4.51 5.74 28.98
CA VAL A 194 -5.94 5.52 28.71
C VAL A 194 -6.08 4.12 28.09
N PRO A 195 -6.79 3.18 28.74
CA PRO A 195 -7.04 1.86 28.18
C PRO A 195 -7.70 1.95 26.80
N GLN A 196 -7.23 1.14 25.86
CA GLN A 196 -7.79 1.04 24.51
C GLN A 196 -8.69 -0.20 24.46
N VAL A 197 -9.99 0.00 24.34
CA VAL A 197 -11.01 -1.07 24.44
C VAL A 197 -11.69 -1.40 23.11
N GLY A 198 -11.51 -0.56 22.08
CA GLY A 198 -12.00 -0.83 20.73
C GLY A 198 -11.26 -1.97 20.05
N ALA A 199 -11.74 -2.42 18.91
CA ALA A 199 -11.10 -3.48 18.13
C ALA A 199 -10.20 -2.92 17.00
N CYS A 200 -9.48 -3.84 16.36
CA CYS A 200 -8.86 -3.65 15.05
C CYS A 200 -9.60 -4.57 14.06
N VAL A 201 -10.25 -3.96 13.06
CA VAL A 201 -11.12 -4.65 12.11
C VAL A 201 -10.58 -4.42 10.70
N ILE A 202 -10.18 -5.50 10.04
CA ILE A 202 -9.58 -5.48 8.71
C ILE A 202 -10.46 -6.30 7.77
N GLY A 203 -10.79 -5.72 6.62
CA GLY A 203 -11.59 -6.33 5.57
C GLY A 203 -10.91 -7.48 4.84
N SER A 204 -11.53 -7.87 3.72
CA SER A 204 -11.08 -8.94 2.85
C SER A 204 -10.18 -8.43 1.73
N HIS A 205 -9.33 -9.29 1.18
CA HIS A 205 -8.36 -8.97 0.13
C HIS A 205 -7.39 -7.83 0.49
N VAL A 206 -7.19 -7.59 1.78
CA VAL A 206 -6.25 -6.58 2.29
C VAL A 206 -4.86 -7.18 2.26
N GLU A 207 -3.88 -6.42 1.77
CA GLU A 207 -2.47 -6.81 1.85
C GLU A 207 -1.72 -5.82 2.73
N ILE A 208 -1.02 -6.34 3.74
CA ILE A 208 -0.31 -5.56 4.74
C ILE A 208 1.16 -5.97 4.71
N GLY A 209 2.03 -5.03 4.38
CA GLY A 209 3.48 -5.18 4.27
C GLY A 209 4.15 -5.52 5.60
N ALA A 210 5.46 -5.71 5.55
CA ALA A 210 6.27 -6.12 6.69
C ALA A 210 6.43 -4.98 7.71
N ASN A 211 6.49 -5.34 8.99
CA ASN A 211 6.69 -4.42 10.11
C ASN A 211 5.70 -3.25 10.15
N VAL A 212 4.48 -3.47 9.67
CA VAL A 212 3.37 -2.52 9.82
C VAL A 212 2.82 -2.63 11.25
N THR A 213 2.36 -1.50 11.78
CA THR A 213 1.65 -1.49 13.07
C THR A 213 0.31 -0.80 12.89
N ILE A 214 -0.76 -1.50 13.27
CA ILE A 214 -2.13 -0.98 13.27
C ILE A 214 -2.66 -1.03 14.70
N ASP A 215 -2.87 0.15 15.28
CA ASP A 215 -3.38 0.27 16.63
C ASP A 215 -4.86 -0.13 16.67
N ARG A 216 -5.28 -0.78 17.75
CA ARG A 216 -6.72 -0.91 18.07
C ARG A 216 -7.30 0.45 18.40
N GLY A 217 -8.62 0.59 18.21
CA GLY A 217 -9.27 1.83 18.55
C GLY A 217 -9.42 2.05 20.07
N SER A 218 -9.57 3.31 20.47
CA SER A 218 -9.71 3.69 21.88
C SER A 218 -11.04 3.23 22.47
N ILE A 219 -12.15 3.81 21.99
CA ILE A 219 -13.52 3.44 22.35
C ILE A 219 -14.21 2.76 21.17
N GLY A 220 -14.19 3.42 20.00
CA GLY A 220 -14.59 2.80 18.73
C GLY A 220 -13.46 1.97 18.12
N ASP A 221 -13.69 1.38 16.96
CA ASP A 221 -12.73 0.51 16.30
C ASP A 221 -11.78 1.29 15.36
N THR A 222 -10.61 0.70 15.09
CA THR A 222 -9.79 1.02 13.90
C THR A 222 -10.27 0.11 12.77
N GLU A 223 -10.59 0.68 11.61
CA GLU A 223 -11.26 -0.04 10.51
C GLU A 223 -10.48 0.10 9.20
N ILE A 224 -10.11 -1.02 8.59
CA ILE A 224 -9.47 -1.08 7.27
C ILE A 224 -10.42 -1.76 6.29
N GLY A 225 -10.87 -1.04 5.27
CA GLY A 225 -11.80 -1.54 4.27
C GLY A 225 -11.20 -2.61 3.34
N ASP A 226 -12.07 -3.25 2.57
CA ASP A 226 -11.67 -4.31 1.63
C ASP A 226 -10.69 -3.79 0.56
N HIS A 227 -9.84 -4.69 0.04
CA HIS A 227 -8.90 -4.41 -1.04
C HIS A 227 -7.83 -3.34 -0.77
N VAL A 228 -7.73 -2.81 0.44
CA VAL A 228 -6.68 -1.85 0.82
C VAL A 228 -5.30 -2.51 0.72
N LYS A 229 -4.31 -1.76 0.21
CA LYS A 229 -2.91 -2.20 0.10
C LYS A 229 -2.03 -1.30 0.94
N ILE A 230 -1.36 -1.89 1.92
CA ILE A 230 -0.48 -1.20 2.86
C ILE A 230 0.93 -1.76 2.67
N ASP A 231 1.87 -0.89 2.33
CA ASP A 231 3.27 -1.23 2.14
C ASP A 231 4.01 -1.25 3.48
N ASN A 232 5.30 -1.56 3.45
CA ASN A 232 6.13 -1.82 4.62
C ASN A 232 6.27 -0.60 5.54
N LEU A 233 6.46 -0.87 6.84
CA LEU A 233 6.80 0.15 7.86
C LEU A 233 5.77 1.28 8.02
N VAL A 234 4.50 1.04 7.67
CA VAL A 234 3.40 1.99 7.90
C VAL A 234 2.95 1.94 9.36
N GLN A 235 2.63 3.12 9.92
CA GLN A 235 1.95 3.25 11.22
C GLN A 235 0.52 3.76 11.02
N ILE A 236 -0.45 3.03 11.58
CA ILE A 236 -1.86 3.42 11.61
C ILE A 236 -2.30 3.59 13.07
N GLY A 237 -2.62 4.83 13.45
CA GLY A 237 -3.07 5.17 14.79
C GLY A 237 -4.46 4.63 15.16
N HIS A 238 -4.81 4.77 16.43
CA HIS A 238 -6.10 4.33 16.96
C HIS A 238 -7.28 5.05 16.28
N ASN A 239 -8.39 4.34 16.07
CA ASN A 239 -9.64 4.86 15.48
C ASN A 239 -9.52 5.36 14.05
N VAL A 240 -8.41 5.09 13.36
CA VAL A 240 -8.29 5.40 11.94
C VAL A 240 -9.29 4.55 11.16
N ARG A 241 -9.89 5.14 10.13
CA ARG A 241 -10.73 4.42 9.17
C ARG A 241 -10.17 4.61 7.78
N ILE A 242 -9.86 3.52 7.08
CA ILE A 242 -9.37 3.54 5.71
C ILE A 242 -10.40 2.89 4.78
N GLY A 243 -10.90 3.67 3.83
CA GLY A 243 -11.86 3.21 2.83
C GLY A 243 -11.29 2.17 1.88
N ALA A 244 -12.19 1.38 1.28
CA ALA A 244 -11.83 0.27 0.40
C ALA A 244 -10.97 0.70 -0.80
N GLY A 245 -10.06 -0.18 -1.22
CA GLY A 245 -9.20 0.01 -2.40
C GLY A 245 -8.14 1.11 -2.29
N SER A 246 -7.96 1.70 -1.10
CA SER A 246 -6.92 2.71 -0.87
C SER A 246 -5.51 2.10 -0.85
N ILE A 247 -4.53 2.89 -1.28
CA ILE A 247 -3.12 2.51 -1.39
C ILE A 247 -2.29 3.33 -0.41
N ILE A 248 -1.65 2.68 0.55
CA ILE A 248 -0.82 3.29 1.58
C ILE A 248 0.62 2.83 1.37
N VAL A 249 1.48 3.71 0.89
CA VAL A 249 2.86 3.38 0.49
C VAL A 249 3.80 3.43 1.71
N ALA A 250 5.00 2.84 1.56
CA ALA A 250 5.91 2.60 2.66
C ALA A 250 6.17 3.84 3.53
N GLN A 251 6.29 3.59 4.85
CA GLN A 251 6.62 4.60 5.86
C GLN A 251 5.61 5.75 6.01
N VAL A 252 4.40 5.61 5.47
CA VAL A 252 3.31 6.54 5.79
C VAL A 252 2.96 6.43 7.28
N GLY A 253 2.74 7.58 7.92
CA GLY A 253 2.26 7.69 9.30
C GLY A 253 0.90 8.36 9.36
N ILE A 254 -0.10 7.67 9.91
CA ILE A 254 -1.45 8.18 10.06
C ILE A 254 -1.77 8.33 11.54
N SER A 255 -1.98 9.57 11.99
CA SER A 255 -2.36 9.87 13.37
C SER A 255 -3.77 9.37 13.71
N GLY A 256 -4.11 9.30 15.00
CA GLY A 256 -5.38 8.79 15.48
C GLY A 256 -6.60 9.53 14.91
N SER A 257 -7.71 8.79 14.78
CA SER A 257 -9.03 9.29 14.36
C SER A 257 -9.11 9.91 12.97
N VAL A 258 -8.14 9.67 12.09
CA VAL A 258 -8.20 10.09 10.69
C VAL A 258 -9.18 9.20 9.90
N ARG A 259 -9.92 9.81 8.97
CA ARG A 259 -10.78 9.11 8.01
C ARG A 259 -10.22 9.28 6.62
N VAL A 260 -9.79 8.17 6.01
CA VAL A 260 -9.33 8.12 4.62
C VAL A 260 -10.45 7.52 3.77
N GLY A 261 -10.89 8.27 2.76
CA GLY A 261 -11.91 7.84 1.81
C GLY A 261 -11.45 6.68 0.92
N PRO A 262 -12.39 6.00 0.23
CA PRO A 262 -12.08 4.89 -0.66
C PRO A 262 -11.24 5.33 -1.86
N GLY A 263 -10.36 4.44 -2.33
CA GLY A 263 -9.49 4.67 -3.49
C GLY A 263 -8.45 5.78 -3.31
N ALA A 264 -8.23 6.27 -2.09
CA ALA A 264 -7.22 7.29 -1.83
C ALA A 264 -5.81 6.69 -1.90
N THR A 265 -4.82 7.50 -2.31
CA THR A 265 -3.41 7.11 -2.36
C THR A 265 -2.58 7.98 -1.43
N LEU A 266 -1.90 7.38 -0.46
CA LEU A 266 -0.94 8.06 0.41
C LEU A 266 0.45 7.56 0.02
N ALA A 267 1.21 8.39 -0.70
CA ALA A 267 2.53 8.02 -1.21
C ALA A 267 3.60 8.04 -0.11
N GLY A 268 4.76 7.46 -0.44
CA GLY A 268 5.78 7.08 0.56
C GLY A 268 6.17 8.21 1.49
N GLN A 269 6.28 7.89 2.79
CA GLN A 269 6.64 8.83 3.86
C GLN A 269 5.68 10.03 4.04
N ALA A 270 4.46 10.00 3.50
CA ALA A 270 3.47 11.03 3.85
C ALA A 270 3.07 10.92 5.33
N GLY A 271 2.91 12.08 5.98
CA GLY A 271 2.52 12.20 7.38
C GLY A 271 1.18 12.91 7.51
N ILE A 272 0.22 12.28 8.19
CA ILE A 272 -1.15 12.80 8.36
C ILE A 272 -1.39 13.17 9.82
N GLY A 273 -1.78 14.43 10.06
CA GLY A 273 -2.22 14.92 11.38
C GLY A 273 -3.48 14.22 11.87
N GLY A 274 -3.75 14.30 13.18
CA GLY A 274 -4.89 13.61 13.80
C GLY A 274 -6.23 14.25 13.47
N HIS A 275 -7.30 13.46 13.52
CA HIS A 275 -8.68 13.91 13.36
C HIS A 275 -9.02 14.57 12.01
N LEU A 276 -8.30 14.24 10.95
CA LEU A 276 -8.51 14.79 9.61
C LEU A 276 -9.38 13.89 8.73
N GLU A 277 -10.04 14.48 7.73
CA GLU A 277 -10.72 13.79 6.65
C GLU A 277 -9.93 13.90 5.34
N ILE A 278 -9.58 12.76 4.75
CA ILE A 278 -8.97 12.65 3.43
C ILE A 278 -10.03 12.11 2.48
N GLY A 279 -10.45 12.92 1.51
CA GLY A 279 -11.55 12.59 0.60
C GLY A 279 -11.30 11.37 -0.28
N ALA A 280 -12.38 10.79 -0.81
CA ALA A 280 -12.32 9.65 -1.72
C ALA A 280 -11.47 9.97 -2.96
N GLY A 281 -10.63 9.02 -3.39
CA GLY A 281 -9.75 9.18 -4.55
C GLY A 281 -8.67 10.28 -4.41
N ALA A 282 -8.52 10.90 -3.23
CA ALA A 282 -7.48 11.90 -3.01
C ALA A 282 -6.08 11.27 -3.07
N THR A 283 -5.10 12.04 -3.53
CA THR A 283 -3.69 11.61 -3.62
C THR A 283 -2.80 12.53 -2.79
N ILE A 284 -2.09 11.94 -1.83
CA ILE A 284 -1.06 12.63 -1.03
C ILE A 284 0.29 12.24 -1.60
N ALA A 285 1.03 13.21 -2.13
CA ALA A 285 2.35 12.99 -2.69
C ALA A 285 3.37 12.56 -1.63
N ALA A 286 4.47 11.95 -2.07
CA ALA A 286 5.51 11.45 -1.18
C ALA A 286 6.07 12.57 -0.30
N GLN A 287 6.36 12.24 0.97
CA GLN A 287 6.89 13.15 1.99
C GLN A 287 6.01 14.38 2.33
N ALA A 288 4.76 14.44 1.85
CA ALA A 288 3.87 15.53 2.22
C ALA A 288 3.43 15.43 3.68
N GLY A 289 3.37 16.59 4.36
CA GLY A 289 2.78 16.72 5.69
C GLY A 289 1.38 17.35 5.59
N VAL A 290 0.36 16.66 6.09
CA VAL A 290 -1.05 17.08 6.01
C VAL A 290 -1.54 17.52 7.38
N PHE A 291 -1.99 18.78 7.47
CA PHE A 291 -2.44 19.42 8.71
C PHE A 291 -3.91 19.88 8.66
N GLY A 292 -4.63 19.57 7.59
CA GLY A 292 -6.03 19.92 7.39
C GLY A 292 -6.70 18.93 6.44
N ASP A 293 -8.03 19.01 6.37
CA ASP A 293 -8.84 18.14 5.53
C ASP A 293 -8.52 18.30 4.05
N ILE A 294 -8.64 17.21 3.30
CA ILE A 294 -8.33 17.16 1.87
C ILE A 294 -9.59 16.77 1.10
N PRO A 295 -10.06 17.61 0.16
CA PRO A 295 -11.23 17.29 -0.65
C PRO A 295 -11.04 16.04 -1.53
N ALA A 296 -12.16 15.42 -1.90
CA ALA A 296 -12.17 14.23 -2.74
C ALA A 296 -11.56 14.49 -4.13
N GLY A 297 -10.80 13.53 -4.64
CA GLY A 297 -10.14 13.58 -5.95
C GLY A 297 -8.97 14.55 -6.07
N GLU A 298 -8.68 15.34 -5.03
CA GLU A 298 -7.58 16.30 -5.07
C GLU A 298 -6.22 15.63 -4.89
N THR A 299 -5.19 16.26 -5.44
CA THR A 299 -3.79 15.87 -5.24
C THR A 299 -3.07 16.95 -4.45
N TRP A 300 -2.58 16.58 -3.26
CA TRP A 300 -1.85 17.49 -2.37
C TRP A 300 -0.39 17.09 -2.30
N SER A 301 0.48 18.10 -2.30
CA SER A 301 1.93 17.90 -2.26
C SER A 301 2.65 18.96 -1.43
N GLY A 302 3.81 18.56 -0.91
CA GLY A 302 4.80 19.34 -0.15
C GLY A 302 6.12 18.59 -0.24
N TYR A 303 7.23 19.17 0.25
CA TYR A 303 8.61 18.61 0.20
C TYR A 303 8.85 17.51 -0.87
N PRO A 304 9.37 17.87 -2.06
CA PRO A 304 10.32 16.96 -2.68
C PRO A 304 11.69 17.61 -2.84
N ALA A 305 12.71 16.77 -2.97
CA ALA A 305 14.08 17.19 -3.21
C ALA A 305 14.19 18.10 -4.45
N ARG A 306 15.02 19.14 -4.34
CA ARG A 306 15.37 20.08 -5.42
C ARG A 306 16.87 20.29 -5.44
N PRO A 307 17.48 20.78 -6.54
CA PRO A 307 18.89 21.15 -6.55
C PRO A 307 19.25 22.03 -5.35
N HIS A 308 20.32 21.69 -4.64
CA HIS A 308 20.65 22.27 -3.32
C HIS A 308 20.70 23.80 -3.31
N ALA A 309 21.33 24.40 -4.34
CA ALA A 309 21.42 25.85 -4.48
C ALA A 309 20.05 26.54 -4.66
N GLU A 310 19.10 25.87 -5.33
CA GLU A 310 17.74 26.38 -5.49
C GLU A 310 16.98 26.32 -4.16
N ALA A 311 17.09 25.20 -3.44
CA ALA A 311 16.44 25.01 -2.14
C ALA A 311 16.89 26.07 -1.12
N LEU A 312 18.21 26.30 -0.99
CA LEU A 312 18.74 27.33 -0.08
C LEU A 312 18.27 28.74 -0.45
N ARG A 313 18.19 29.06 -1.74
CA ARG A 313 17.67 30.37 -2.20
C ARG A 313 16.19 30.54 -1.87
N ALA A 314 15.37 29.51 -2.12
CA ALA A 314 13.95 29.52 -1.78
C ALA A 314 13.74 29.69 -0.26
N GLN A 315 14.51 28.96 0.56
CA GLN A 315 14.45 29.06 2.01
C GLN A 315 14.88 30.44 2.52
N ALA A 316 15.96 31.01 1.97
CA ALA A 316 16.38 32.37 2.31
C ALA A 316 15.31 33.43 1.97
N ASN A 317 14.59 33.26 0.85
CA ASN A 317 13.50 34.13 0.47
C ASN A 317 12.29 34.00 1.40
N LEU A 318 12.00 32.78 1.89
CA LEU A 318 10.93 32.56 2.87
C LEU A 318 11.16 33.37 4.15
N PHE A 319 12.40 33.41 4.67
CA PHE A 319 12.73 34.24 5.83
C PHE A 319 12.63 35.76 5.59
N ARG A 320 12.64 36.19 4.32
CA ARG A 320 12.45 37.60 3.93
C ARG A 320 10.98 37.96 3.69
N LEU A 321 10.10 36.96 3.59
CA LEU A 321 8.68 37.15 3.27
C LEU A 321 7.96 38.14 4.21
N PRO A 322 8.17 38.11 5.55
CA PRO A 322 7.52 39.08 6.43
C PRO A 322 7.90 40.54 6.12
N LYS A 323 9.17 40.79 5.78
CA LYS A 323 9.64 42.13 5.40
C LYS A 323 9.06 42.57 4.05
N LEU A 324 8.95 41.65 3.10
CA LEU A 324 8.32 41.91 1.80
C LEU A 324 6.83 42.23 1.96
N LEU A 325 6.08 41.46 2.75
CA LEU A 325 4.67 41.72 3.02
C LEU A 325 4.45 43.09 3.68
N LYS A 326 5.33 43.48 4.62
CA LYS A 326 5.29 44.83 5.21
C LYS A 326 5.45 45.91 4.14
N ARG A 327 6.46 45.76 3.27
CA ARG A 327 6.76 46.73 2.22
C ARG A 327 5.66 46.81 1.15
N VAL A 328 5.03 45.70 0.80
CA VAL A 328 3.86 45.69 -0.11
C VAL A 328 2.71 46.50 0.50
N ARG A 329 2.39 46.29 1.78
CA ARG A 329 1.33 47.07 2.47
C ARG A 329 1.64 48.55 2.58
N GLU A 330 2.91 48.92 2.76
CA GLU A 330 3.35 50.32 2.75
C GLU A 330 3.13 50.95 1.36
N LEU A 331 3.51 50.25 0.29
CA LEU A 331 3.31 50.70 -1.09
C LEU A 331 1.82 50.79 -1.47
N GLU A 332 0.98 49.83 -1.05
CA GLU A 332 -0.47 49.85 -1.29
C GLU A 332 -1.11 51.13 -0.69
N ARG A 333 -0.73 51.48 0.54
CA ARG A 333 -1.20 52.71 1.21
C ARG A 333 -0.78 53.98 0.48
N GLU A 334 0.45 54.05 0.00
CA GLU A 334 0.94 55.20 -0.76
C GLU A 334 0.15 55.39 -2.07
N ILE A 335 -0.15 54.28 -2.76
CA ILE A 335 -0.91 54.31 -4.02
C ILE A 335 -2.37 54.74 -3.80
N GLU A 336 -3.02 54.24 -2.74
CA GLU A 336 -4.38 54.67 -2.37
C GLU A 336 -4.42 56.16 -2.02
N GLY A 337 -3.44 56.65 -1.26
CA GLY A 337 -3.29 58.07 -0.95
C GLY A 337 -3.15 58.95 -2.20
N GLN A 338 -2.41 58.49 -3.21
CA GLN A 338 -2.24 59.22 -4.48
C GLN A 338 -3.48 59.20 -5.37
N LYS A 339 -4.30 58.14 -5.32
CA LYS A 339 -5.58 58.06 -6.07
C LYS A 339 -6.66 58.94 -5.44
N GLY A 340 -6.72 59.03 -4.11
CA GLY A 340 -7.63 59.93 -3.40
C GLY A 340 -7.39 61.42 -3.68
N GLN A 341 -6.14 61.80 -3.96
CA GLN A 341 -5.77 63.17 -4.33
C GLN A 341 -6.11 63.54 -5.79
N LYS A 342 -6.27 62.56 -6.69
CA LYS A 342 -6.58 62.79 -8.11
C LYS A 342 -8.06 62.72 -8.48
N GLY A 343 -8.93 62.25 -7.57
CA GLY A 343 -10.38 62.19 -7.78
C GLY A 343 -11.19 63.33 -7.16
N GLY A 344 -10.50 64.34 -6.61
CA GLY A 344 -11.09 65.51 -5.95
C GLY A 344 -10.86 66.84 -6.67
N GLU A 345 -10.29 66.81 -7.89
CA GLU A 345 -10.28 67.92 -8.86
C GLU A 345 -11.37 67.69 -9.91
#